data_AF-A0A7V0R2G7-F1
#
_entry.id   AF-A0A7V0R2G7-F1
#
_cell.length_a   1.000
_cell.length_b   1.000
_cell.length_c   1.000
_cell.angle_alpha   90.00
_cell.angle_beta   90.00
_cell.angle_gamma   90.00
#
_symmetry.space_group_name_H-M   'P 1'
#
loop_
_entity.id
_entity.type
_entity.pdbx_description
1 polymer ?
#
loop_
_entity_poly.entity_id
_entity_poly.type
_entity_poly.pdbx_seq_one_letter_code
_entity_poly.pdbx_strand_id
1 'polypeptide(L)' 'SEENPQKPYSDLQVSEILKQKDISIARRTVAKYREALRILPHNKRKRYDF' A
#
# COMPACT_ATOMS: atom_id res chain seq x y z
N SER A 1 -6.73 -2.13 -12.87
CA SER A 1 -5.76 -2.17 -11.76
C SER A 1 -4.55 -1.36 -12.18
N GLU A 2 -4.41 -0.12 -11.69
CA GLU A 2 -3.28 0.77 -12.04
C GLU A 2 -2.04 0.59 -11.14
N GLU A 3 -2.12 -0.26 -10.10
CA GLU A 3 -0.94 -0.66 -9.33
C GLU A 3 -0.14 -1.75 -10.07
N ASN A 4 1.19 -1.64 -10.05
CA ASN A 4 2.09 -2.68 -10.55
C ASN A 4 1.98 -3.96 -9.69
N PRO A 5 1.49 -5.09 -10.23
CA PRO A 5 1.29 -6.33 -9.47
C PRO A 5 2.59 -6.97 -8.95
N GLN A 6 3.72 -6.69 -9.60
CA GLN A 6 5.03 -7.25 -9.23
C GLN A 6 5.70 -6.48 -8.07
N LYS A 7 5.30 -5.22 -7.85
CA LYS A 7 5.78 -4.36 -6.76
C LYS A 7 4.59 -3.61 -6.12
N PRO A 8 3.72 -4.30 -5.37
CA PRO A 8 2.64 -3.64 -4.64
C PRO A 8 3.22 -2.64 -3.64
N TYR A 9 2.59 -1.46 -3.50
CA TYR A 9 3.13 -0.42 -2.61
C TYR A 9 3.11 -0.89 -1.15
N SER A 10 4.21 -0.69 -0.43
CA SER A 10 4.27 -0.86 1.02
C SER A 10 3.43 0.20 1.74
N ASP A 11 3.11 0.00 3.02
CA ASP A 11 2.35 1.00 3.79
C ASP A 11 3.10 2.34 3.89
N LEU A 12 4.44 2.28 3.91
CA LEU A 12 5.30 3.46 3.95
C LEU A 12 5.22 4.24 2.63
N GLN A 13 5.36 3.56 1.50
CA GLN A 13 5.24 4.17 0.17
C GLN A 13 3.86 4.81 -0.03
N VAL A 14 2.78 4.16 0.41
CA VAL A 14 1.44 4.75 0.35
C VAL A 14 1.37 6.03 1.20
N SER A 15 1.96 6.03 2.40
CA SER A 15 2.00 7.25 3.22
C SER A 15 2.79 8.39 2.57
N GLU A 16 3.89 8.08 1.88
CA GLU A 16 4.71 9.07 1.16
C GLU A 16 3.97 9.63 -0.07
N ILE A 17 3.32 8.77 -0.86
CA ILE A 17 2.50 9.18 -2.01
C ILE A 17 1.35 10.07 -1.55
N LEU A 18 0.70 9.74 -0.43
CA LEU A 18 -0.37 10.56 0.13
C LEU A 18 0.18 11.90 0.64
N LYS A 19 1.36 11.90 1.27
CA LYS A 19 2.03 13.13 1.71
C LYS A 19 2.36 14.06 0.54
N GLN A 20 2.73 13.52 -0.63
CA GLN A 20 2.93 14.32 -1.85
C GLN A 20 1.64 14.97 -2.37
N LYS A 21 0.47 14.44 -1.99
CA LYS A 21 -0.85 14.99 -2.32
C LYS A 21 -1.41 15.86 -1.18
N ASP A 22 -0.55 16.37 -0.31
CA ASP A 22 -0.89 17.14 0.90
C ASP A 22 -1.72 16.36 1.95
N ILE A 23 -1.76 15.03 1.86
CA ILE A 23 -2.44 14.16 2.82
C ILE A 23 -1.41 13.54 3.76
N SER A 24 -1.22 14.17 4.93
CA SER A 24 -0.35 13.61 5.98
C SER A 24 -1.06 12.49 6.74
N ILE A 25 -0.62 11.25 6.51
CA ILE A 25 -1.16 10.06 7.19
C ILE A 25 -0.03 9.18 7.73
N ALA A 26 -0.19 8.69 8.95
CA ALA A 26 0.77 7.77 9.54
C ALA A 26 0.69 6.37 8.92
N ARG A 27 1.83 5.67 8.82
CA ARG A 27 1.91 4.28 8.35
C ARG A 27 0.90 3.34 9.03
N ARG A 28 0.69 3.50 10.36
CA ARG A 28 -0.26 2.67 11.12
C ARG A 28 -1.71 2.88 10.69
N THR A 29 -2.08 4.10 10.32
CA THR A 29 -3.42 4.42 9.81
C THR A 29 -3.64 3.82 8.43
N VAL A 30 -2.61 3.87 7.57
CA VAL A 30 -2.63 3.18 6.27
C VAL A 30 -2.83 1.67 6.44
N ALA A 31 -2.13 1.04 7.39
CA ALA A 31 -2.30 -0.38 7.69
C ALA A 31 -3.73 -0.72 8.14
N LYS A 32 -4.32 0.10 9.04
CA LYS A 32 -5.72 -0.02 9.46
C LYS A 32 -6.69 0.07 8.28
N TYR A 33 -6.50 1.05 7.39
CA TYR A 33 -7.34 1.18 6.19
C TYR A 33 -7.18 -0.01 5.25
N ARG A 34 -5.95 -0.53 5.11
CA ARG A 34 -5.66 -1.69 4.28
C ARG A 34 -6.39 -2.95 4.80
N GLU A 35 -6.40 -3.17 6.11
CA GLU A 35 -7.17 -4.24 6.76
C GLU A 35 -8.69 -4.04 6.61
N ALA A 36 -9.19 -2.81 6.84
CA ALA A 36 -10.60 -2.49 6.70
C ALA A 36 -11.12 -2.70 5.27
N LEU A 37 -10.30 -2.38 4.27
CA LEU A 37 -10.57 -2.63 2.85
C LEU A 37 -10.31 -4.08 2.43
N ARG A 38 -9.93 -4.96 3.36
CA ARG A 38 -9.57 -6.37 3.12
C ARG A 38 -8.46 -6.54 2.07
N ILE A 39 -7.60 -5.54 1.94
CA ILE A 39 -6.45 -5.57 1.03
C ILE A 39 -5.33 -6.30 1.75
N LEU A 40 -4.82 -7.36 1.13
CA LEU A 40 -3.70 -8.10 1.69
C LEU A 40 -2.44 -7.23 1.76
N PRO A 41 -1.58 -7.41 2.78
CA PRO A 41 -0.33 -6.68 2.90
C PRO A 41 0.58 -6.95 1.69
N HIS A 42 1.45 -5.99 1.38
CA HIS A 42 2.32 -6.01 0.19
C HIS A 42 3.08 -7.34 0.01
N ASN A 43 3.57 -7.95 1.10
CA ASN A 43 4.26 -9.23 1.09
C ASN A 43 3.45 -10.39 0.52
N LYS A 44 2.12 -10.40 0.73
CA LYS A 44 1.22 -11.44 0.21
C LYS A 44 0.71 -11.15 -1.20
N ARG A 45 0.88 -9.91 -1.69
CA ARG A 45 0.44 -9.48 -3.03
C ARG A 45 1.54 -9.57 -4.07
N LYS A 46 2.80 -9.75 -3.66
CA LYS A 46 3.93 -9.89 -4.59
C LYS A 46 3.78 -11.19 -5.37
N ARG A 47 3.41 -11.09 -6.66
CA ARG A 47 3.46 -12.23 -7.57
C ARG A 47 4.90 -12.45 -8.02
N TYR A 48 5.39 -13.66 -7.84
CA TYR A 48 6.59 -14.14 -8.52
C TYR A 48 6.10 -14.71 -9.84
N ASP A 49 6.21 -13.93 -10.93
CA ASP A 49 6.07 -14.50 -12.27
C ASP A 49 7.30 -15.39 -12.49
N PHE A 50 7.07 -16.67 -12.76
CA PHE A 50 8.10 -17.65 -13.13
C PHE A 50 8.14 -17.77 -14.66
#